data_AF-A0A353PKB6-F1
#
_entry.id   AF-A0A353PKB6-F1
#
_cell.length_a   1.000
_cell.length_b   1.000
_cell.length_c   1.000
_cell.angle_alpha   90.00
_cell.angle_beta   90.00
_cell.angle_gamma   90.00
#
_symmetry.space_group_name_H-M   'P 1'
#
loop_
_entity.id
_entity.type
_entity.pdbx_description
1 polymer ?
#
loop_
_entity_poly.entity_id
_entity_poly.type
_entity_poly.pdbx_seq_one_letter_code
_entity_poly.pdbx_strand_id
1 'polypeptide(L)'
;MQIVQVGNIYYFIYIFAFFAFTILSLIFLRNKSQKFRNRFIFGLAVLNLFIHFAKIFIYPYTTVEYIWTKVSFENVCAVSALTFPFLYFVKNKTIKDYMILVGISSGILTFIFPVDAMSEYFNGAILGYKGAFSIEVIRFYTSHFLIFLVPFLMMQYKFHTVSIKRAYRAPLMLILVLVIIYINELVITALGWVPREQLYSPDYRNPSFIFGVRGDLTGLGAILGAFVPMFLRVHPVTGELFYWPVLWLAIPAFIYGSLFTIILMVVYDGKNTKLYFQRIFRMHPKEQKIIE
;
A
#
# COMPACT_ATOMS: atom_id res chain seq x y z
N MET A 1 -18.32 -13.93 -18.87
CA MET A 1 -17.89 -14.01 -17.45
C MET A 1 -18.04 -12.62 -16.85
N GLN A 2 -18.60 -12.50 -15.64
CA GLN A 2 -18.68 -11.21 -14.94
C GLN A 2 -17.27 -10.88 -14.41
N ILE A 3 -16.66 -9.77 -14.82
CA ILE A 3 -15.28 -9.40 -14.45
C ILE A 3 -15.25 -7.98 -13.88
N VAL A 4 -14.31 -7.71 -12.97
CA VAL A 4 -14.10 -6.35 -12.47
C VAL A 4 -13.31 -5.56 -13.50
N GLN A 5 -13.78 -4.36 -13.82
CA GLN A 5 -13.08 -3.39 -14.66
C GLN A 5 -13.37 -1.99 -14.12
N VAL A 6 -12.40 -1.08 -14.20
CA VAL A 6 -12.57 0.30 -13.76
C VAL A 6 -13.82 0.91 -14.40
N GLY A 7 -14.71 1.44 -13.56
CA GLY A 7 -15.93 2.12 -14.01
C GLY A 7 -17.11 1.20 -14.35
N ASN A 8 -16.97 -0.13 -14.25
CA ASN A 8 -18.11 -1.03 -14.43
C ASN A 8 -18.92 -1.25 -13.15
N ILE A 9 -20.08 -1.90 -13.26
CA ILE A 9 -20.97 -2.12 -12.12
C ILE A 9 -20.32 -2.92 -10.99
N TYR A 10 -19.52 -3.94 -11.30
CA TYR A 10 -18.86 -4.78 -10.31
C TYR A 10 -17.81 -4.02 -9.51
N TYR A 11 -17.06 -3.14 -10.17
CA TYR A 11 -16.14 -2.20 -9.52
C TYR A 11 -16.87 -1.30 -8.51
N PHE A 12 -18.02 -0.74 -8.89
CA PHE A 12 -18.81 0.10 -7.99
C PHE A 12 -19.47 -0.67 -6.83
N ILE A 13 -19.81 -1.95 -7.00
CA ILE A 13 -20.30 -2.80 -5.90
C ILE A 13 -19.25 -2.88 -4.79
N TYR A 14 -17.98 -3.11 -5.13
CA TYR A 14 -16.90 -3.17 -4.13
C TYR A 14 -16.65 -1.82 -3.46
N ILE A 15 -16.70 -0.72 -4.21
CA ILE A 15 -16.61 0.64 -3.64
C ILE A 15 -17.78 0.93 -2.70
N PHE A 16 -19.01 0.58 -3.08
CA PHE A 16 -20.17 0.75 -2.22
C PHE A 16 -20.02 -0.08 -0.93
N ALA A 17 -19.61 -1.35 -1.04
CA ALA A 17 -19.34 -2.20 0.10
C ALA A 17 -18.28 -1.60 1.04
N PHE A 18 -17.19 -1.05 0.48
CA PHE A 18 -16.15 -0.37 1.25
C PHE A 18 -16.72 0.77 2.11
N PHE A 19 -17.52 1.66 1.52
CA PHE A 19 -18.13 2.77 2.26
C PHE A 19 -19.17 2.27 3.26
N ALA A 20 -20.04 1.35 2.86
CA ALA A 20 -21.06 0.78 3.72
C ALA A 20 -20.45 0.12 4.97
N PHE A 21 -19.45 -0.75 4.80
CA PHE A 21 -18.79 -1.41 5.93
C PHE A 21 -17.96 -0.45 6.80
N THR A 22 -17.39 0.60 6.22
CA THR A 22 -16.73 1.67 6.99
C THR A 22 -17.75 2.37 7.90
N ILE A 23 -18.89 2.79 7.35
CA ILE A 23 -19.96 3.47 8.10
C ILE A 23 -20.54 2.55 9.18
N LEU A 24 -20.83 1.28 8.83
CA LEU A 24 -21.32 0.30 9.79
C LEU A 24 -20.33 0.08 10.94
N SER A 25 -19.03 0.01 10.65
CA SER A 25 -17.99 -0.10 11.68
C SER A 25 -17.98 1.10 12.62
N LEU A 26 -18.14 2.33 12.09
CA LEU A 26 -18.23 3.55 12.88
C LEU A 26 -19.47 3.58 13.78
N ILE A 27 -20.64 3.22 13.23
CA ILE A 27 -21.90 3.16 13.98
C ILE A 27 -21.79 2.13 15.09
N PHE A 28 -21.31 0.93 14.77
CA PHE A 28 -21.14 -0.17 15.73
C PHE A 28 -20.23 0.20 16.90
N LEU A 29 -19.13 0.92 16.63
CA LEU A 29 -18.11 1.28 17.63
C LEU A 29 -18.39 2.60 18.37
N ARG A 30 -19.34 3.43 17.91
CA ARG A 30 -19.64 4.76 18.46
C ARG A 30 -19.89 4.74 19.98
N ASN A 31 -20.67 3.77 20.46
CA ASN A 31 -21.06 3.70 21.88
C ASN A 31 -20.28 2.64 22.67
N LYS A 32 -19.17 2.12 22.12
CA LYS A 32 -18.34 1.10 22.78
C LYS A 32 -17.21 1.75 23.58
N SER A 33 -16.75 1.06 24.63
CA SER A 33 -15.62 1.53 25.44
C SER A 33 -14.31 1.55 24.65
N GLN A 34 -13.34 2.36 25.08
CA GLN A 34 -12.04 2.46 24.41
C GLN A 34 -11.30 1.10 24.40
N LYS A 35 -11.42 0.32 25.48
CA LYS A 35 -10.86 -1.04 25.57
C LYS A 35 -11.46 -1.98 24.51
N PHE A 36 -12.78 -1.89 24.29
CA PHE A 36 -13.44 -2.69 23.25
C PHE A 36 -12.99 -2.26 21.85
N ARG A 37 -13.01 -0.96 21.55
CA ARG A 37 -12.54 -0.42 20.26
C ARG A 37 -11.11 -0.87 19.95
N ASN A 38 -10.22 -0.80 20.94
CA ASN A 38 -8.83 -1.24 20.79
C ASN A 38 -8.74 -2.73 20.40
N ARG A 39 -9.48 -3.59 21.10
CA ARG A 39 -9.52 -5.04 20.81
C ARG A 39 -10.14 -5.34 19.46
N PHE A 40 -11.19 -4.62 19.08
CA PHE A 40 -11.85 -4.77 17.79
C PHE A 40 -10.90 -4.43 16.64
N ILE A 41 -10.24 -3.26 16.69
CA ILE A 41 -9.30 -2.82 15.66
C ILE A 41 -8.11 -3.79 15.55
N PHE A 42 -7.55 -4.22 16.69
CA PHE A 42 -6.51 -5.24 16.68
C PHE A 42 -7.00 -6.57 16.09
N GLY A 43 -8.22 -7.00 16.43
CA GLY A 43 -8.86 -8.18 15.86
C GLY A 43 -8.99 -8.11 14.34
N LEU A 44 -9.28 -6.93 13.77
CA LEU A 44 -9.29 -6.73 12.31
C LEU A 44 -7.90 -6.89 11.69
N ALA A 45 -6.84 -6.40 12.35
CA ALA A 45 -5.47 -6.58 11.87
C ALA A 45 -5.08 -8.07 11.87
N VAL A 46 -5.44 -8.79 12.93
CA VAL A 46 -5.22 -10.25 13.04
C VAL A 46 -6.05 -11.02 12.01
N LEU A 47 -7.31 -10.64 11.80
CA LEU A 47 -8.15 -11.23 10.76
C LEU A 47 -7.52 -11.07 9.37
N ASN A 48 -6.96 -9.89 9.07
CA ASN A 48 -6.29 -9.67 7.79
C ASN A 48 -5.04 -10.54 7.63
N LEU A 49 -4.28 -10.74 8.72
CA LEU A 49 -3.15 -11.68 8.73
C LEU A 49 -3.61 -13.10 8.36
N PHE A 50 -4.72 -13.57 8.95
CA PHE A 50 -5.29 -14.88 8.60
C PHE A 50 -5.75 -14.94 7.14
N ILE A 51 -6.45 -13.90 6.65
CA ILE A 51 -6.88 -13.82 5.25
C ILE A 51 -5.67 -13.85 4.30
N HIS A 52 -4.59 -13.17 4.65
CA HIS A 52 -3.34 -13.18 3.87
C HIS A 52 -2.76 -14.59 3.76
N PHE A 53 -2.69 -15.35 4.86
CA PHE A 53 -2.22 -16.74 4.80
C PHE A 53 -3.22 -17.69 4.14
N ALA A 54 -4.52 -17.52 4.38
CA ALA A 54 -5.56 -18.39 3.84
C ALA A 54 -5.64 -18.35 2.31
N LYS A 55 -5.11 -17.30 1.67
CA LYS A 55 -5.15 -17.17 0.21
C LYS A 55 -4.43 -18.29 -0.55
N ILE A 56 -3.52 -19.02 0.10
CA ILE A 56 -2.84 -20.17 -0.52
C ILE A 56 -3.80 -21.32 -0.86
N PHE A 57 -4.98 -21.36 -0.21
CA PHE A 57 -5.96 -22.42 -0.43
C PHE A 57 -6.96 -22.13 -1.54
N ILE A 58 -6.83 -20.99 -2.25
CA ILE A 58 -7.80 -20.56 -3.26
C ILE A 58 -7.13 -20.36 -4.63
N TYR A 59 -7.87 -20.63 -5.70
CA TYR A 59 -7.41 -20.31 -7.06
C TYR A 59 -7.24 -18.79 -7.24
N PRO A 60 -6.19 -18.29 -7.91
CA PRO A 60 -5.14 -19.05 -8.63
C PRO A 60 -3.90 -19.40 -7.79
N TYR A 61 -3.85 -19.15 -6.48
CA TYR A 61 -2.65 -19.47 -5.69
C TYR A 61 -2.31 -20.97 -5.69
N THR A 62 -3.33 -21.83 -5.79
CA THR A 62 -3.16 -23.28 -5.90
C THR A 62 -2.43 -23.73 -7.17
N THR A 63 -2.22 -22.85 -8.15
CA THR A 63 -1.46 -23.15 -9.38
C THR A 63 0.01 -22.76 -9.27
N VAL A 64 0.47 -22.26 -8.11
CA VAL A 64 1.86 -21.84 -7.90
C VAL A 64 2.64 -22.95 -7.21
N GLU A 65 3.72 -23.42 -7.84
CA GLU A 65 4.59 -24.47 -7.30
C GLU A 65 5.14 -24.08 -5.91
N TYR A 66 5.80 -22.92 -5.81
CA TYR A 66 6.33 -22.39 -4.55
C TYR A 66 5.35 -21.39 -3.92
N ILE A 67 4.24 -21.90 -3.41
CA ILE A 67 3.12 -21.09 -2.93
C ILE A 67 3.47 -20.13 -1.78
N TRP A 68 4.48 -20.45 -0.98
CA TRP A 68 4.94 -19.61 0.13
C TRP A 68 5.46 -18.24 -0.31
N THR A 69 5.93 -18.13 -1.56
CA THR A 69 6.32 -16.85 -2.17
C THR A 69 5.17 -15.84 -2.23
N LYS A 70 3.92 -16.32 -2.11
CA LYS A 70 2.72 -15.49 -2.14
C LYS A 70 2.30 -14.99 -0.78
N VAL A 71 2.72 -15.63 0.30
CA VAL A 71 2.40 -15.17 1.66
C VAL A 71 3.57 -14.51 2.37
N SER A 72 4.67 -14.30 1.67
CA SER A 72 5.84 -13.56 2.17
C SER A 72 5.68 -12.05 1.99
N PHE A 73 6.77 -11.28 2.15
CA PHE A 73 6.80 -9.83 1.90
C PHE A 73 6.78 -9.52 0.39
N GLU A 74 5.76 -10.00 -0.30
CA GLU A 74 5.66 -9.95 -1.75
C GLU A 74 5.15 -8.63 -2.31
N ASN A 75 4.69 -7.67 -1.51
CA ASN A 75 4.30 -6.33 -1.95
C ASN A 75 4.00 -5.46 -0.71
N VAL A 76 3.74 -4.16 -0.93
CA VAL A 76 3.44 -3.20 0.16
C VAL A 76 2.23 -3.64 1.01
N CYS A 77 1.20 -4.21 0.39
CA CYS A 77 0.00 -4.68 1.09
C CYS A 77 0.29 -5.95 1.92
N ALA A 78 1.09 -6.87 1.41
CA ALA A 78 1.54 -8.06 2.13
C ALA A 78 2.41 -7.70 3.33
N VAL A 79 3.35 -6.75 3.17
CA VAL A 79 4.12 -6.20 4.29
C VAL A 79 3.19 -5.60 5.33
N SER A 80 2.18 -4.84 4.93
CA SER A 80 1.18 -4.29 5.84
C SER A 80 0.40 -5.37 6.57
N ALA A 81 -0.15 -6.36 5.85
CA ALA A 81 -0.93 -7.46 6.44
C ALA A 81 -0.11 -8.27 7.46
N LEU A 82 1.16 -8.55 7.14
CA LEU A 82 2.09 -9.31 7.98
C LEU A 82 2.54 -8.51 9.21
N THR A 83 2.80 -7.21 9.06
CA THR A 83 3.42 -6.41 10.14
C THR A 83 2.41 -5.69 11.02
N PHE A 84 1.22 -5.32 10.52
CA PHE A 84 0.25 -4.49 11.26
C PHE A 84 -0.14 -5.04 12.64
N PRO A 85 -0.37 -6.36 12.84
CA PRO A 85 -0.63 -6.89 14.18
C PRO A 85 0.48 -6.57 15.19
N PHE A 86 1.74 -6.56 14.74
CA PHE A 86 2.89 -6.24 15.57
C PHE A 86 3.08 -4.72 15.71
N LEU A 87 2.99 -3.98 14.60
CA LEU A 87 3.15 -2.52 14.57
C LEU A 87 2.08 -1.79 15.41
N TYR A 88 0.91 -2.40 15.58
CA TYR A 88 -0.18 -1.88 16.41
C TYR A 88 0.28 -1.52 17.83
N PHE A 89 1.15 -2.35 18.42
CA PHE A 89 1.66 -2.17 19.79
C PHE A 89 2.96 -1.37 19.88
N VAL A 90 3.59 -1.05 18.76
CA VAL A 90 4.85 -0.30 18.75
C VAL A 90 4.65 1.10 19.34
N LYS A 91 5.54 1.52 20.24
CA LYS A 91 5.49 2.85 20.87
C LYS A 91 6.09 3.95 19.99
N ASN A 92 6.92 3.57 19.01
CA ASN A 92 7.57 4.51 18.10
C ASN A 92 6.51 5.19 17.18
N LYS A 93 6.38 6.51 17.33
CA LYS A 93 5.38 7.30 16.60
C LYS A 93 5.60 7.32 15.09
N THR A 94 6.84 7.22 14.61
CA THR A 94 7.13 7.20 13.17
C THR A 94 6.68 5.89 12.54
N ILE A 95 6.90 4.77 13.21
CA ILE A 95 6.43 3.46 12.74
C ILE A 95 4.89 3.43 12.70
N LYS A 96 4.24 4.03 13.71
CA LYS A 96 2.78 4.20 13.71
C LYS A 96 2.26 5.15 12.64
N ASP A 97 2.94 6.27 12.40
CA ASP A 97 2.60 7.15 11.27
C ASP A 97 2.69 6.38 9.96
N TYR A 98 3.74 5.57 9.77
CA TYR A 98 3.87 4.71 8.59
C TYR A 98 2.68 3.75 8.45
N MET A 99 2.35 3.00 9.52
CA MET A 99 1.20 2.09 9.52
C MET A 99 -0.08 2.81 9.09
N ILE A 100 -0.28 4.05 9.53
CA ILE A 100 -1.47 4.83 9.20
C ILE A 100 -1.44 5.34 7.77
N LEU A 101 -0.36 6.02 7.39
CA LEU A 101 -0.26 6.64 6.08
C LEU A 101 -0.26 5.57 5.00
N VAL A 102 0.62 4.58 5.10
CA VAL A 102 0.69 3.52 4.09
C VAL A 102 -0.54 2.62 4.11
N GLY A 103 -1.09 2.30 5.28
CA GLY A 103 -2.31 1.48 5.34
C GLY A 103 -3.53 2.18 4.72
N ILE A 104 -3.73 3.47 5.01
CA ILE A 104 -4.80 4.25 4.36
C ILE A 104 -4.54 4.38 2.85
N SER A 105 -3.34 4.77 2.43
CA SER A 105 -3.00 4.95 1.01
C SER A 105 -3.16 3.66 0.22
N SER A 106 -2.52 2.58 0.67
CA SER A 106 -2.48 1.30 -0.05
C SER A 106 -3.87 0.67 -0.12
N GLY A 107 -4.62 0.69 0.99
CA GLY A 107 -6.00 0.23 0.98
C GLY A 107 -6.87 1.01 0.00
N ILE A 108 -6.84 2.34 -0.01
CA ILE A 108 -7.64 3.15 -0.95
C ILE A 108 -7.19 2.98 -2.40
N LEU A 109 -5.88 3.05 -2.67
CA LEU A 109 -5.36 2.99 -4.04
C LEU A 109 -5.73 1.68 -4.75
N THR A 110 -5.74 0.57 -4.01
CA THR A 110 -6.18 -0.72 -4.56
C THR A 110 -7.67 -0.82 -4.83
N PHE A 111 -8.50 0.05 -4.26
CA PHE A 111 -9.91 0.18 -4.69
C PHE A 111 -10.06 1.07 -5.93
N ILE A 112 -9.21 2.10 -6.07
CA ILE A 112 -9.21 2.99 -7.26
C ILE A 112 -8.66 2.26 -8.49
N PHE A 113 -7.58 1.50 -8.31
CA PHE A 113 -6.90 0.78 -9.38
C PHE A 113 -6.57 -0.66 -8.95
N PRO A 114 -7.56 -1.57 -8.93
CA PRO A 114 -7.44 -2.94 -8.43
C PRO A 114 -6.73 -3.87 -9.42
N VAL A 115 -5.45 -3.62 -9.72
CA VAL A 115 -4.67 -4.31 -10.77
C VAL A 115 -4.84 -5.84 -10.70
N ASP A 116 -4.58 -6.46 -9.55
CA ASP A 116 -4.62 -7.93 -9.42
C ASP A 116 -6.02 -8.53 -9.60
N ALA A 117 -7.09 -7.76 -9.33
CA ALA A 117 -8.46 -8.22 -9.50
C ALA A 117 -8.95 -8.09 -10.94
N MET A 118 -8.36 -7.17 -11.71
CA MET A 118 -8.70 -6.91 -13.11
C MET A 118 -7.73 -7.56 -14.10
N SER A 119 -6.53 -7.91 -13.67
CA SER A 119 -5.50 -8.47 -14.55
C SER A 119 -5.80 -9.91 -14.92
N GLU A 120 -5.54 -10.26 -16.17
CA GLU A 120 -5.44 -11.65 -16.64
C GLU A 120 -4.14 -12.33 -16.19
N TYR A 121 -3.19 -11.54 -15.66
CA TYR A 121 -1.91 -12.03 -15.20
C TYR A 121 -1.95 -12.39 -13.73
N PHE A 122 -1.26 -13.47 -13.39
CA PHE A 122 -0.98 -13.86 -12.03
C PHE A 122 0.38 -14.54 -11.97
N ASN A 123 1.23 -14.10 -11.04
CA ASN A 123 2.59 -14.61 -10.90
C ASN A 123 3.44 -14.56 -12.19
N GLY A 124 3.27 -13.51 -13.01
CA GLY A 124 4.01 -13.37 -14.28
C GLY A 124 3.47 -14.22 -15.43
N ALA A 125 2.41 -15.00 -15.23
CA ALA A 125 1.78 -15.82 -16.27
C ALA A 125 0.35 -15.35 -16.56
N ILE A 126 -0.11 -15.55 -17.80
CA ILE A 126 -1.50 -15.30 -18.20
C ILE A 126 -2.35 -16.50 -17.75
N LEU A 127 -3.25 -16.27 -16.79
CA LEU A 127 -4.20 -17.28 -16.28
C LEU A 127 -5.66 -16.95 -16.65
N GLY A 128 -5.88 -15.83 -17.33
CA GLY A 128 -7.20 -15.32 -17.68
C GLY A 128 -7.85 -14.51 -16.57
N TYR A 129 -8.98 -13.89 -16.91
CA TYR A 129 -9.69 -13.00 -15.98
C TYR A 129 -10.36 -13.77 -14.85
N LYS A 130 -10.30 -13.18 -13.65
CA LYS A 130 -11.00 -13.70 -12.47
C LYS A 130 -12.45 -13.21 -12.47
N GLY A 131 -13.37 -14.10 -12.12
CA GLY A 131 -14.77 -13.74 -11.95
C GLY A 131 -14.94 -12.70 -10.86
N ALA A 132 -15.82 -11.71 -11.06
CA ALA A 132 -16.04 -10.59 -10.15
C ALA A 132 -16.46 -11.02 -8.75
N PHE A 133 -17.12 -12.16 -8.59
CA PHE A 133 -17.51 -12.75 -7.31
C PHE A 133 -16.73 -14.03 -6.98
N SER A 134 -15.59 -14.25 -7.64
CA SER A 134 -14.68 -15.32 -7.24
C SER A 134 -14.18 -15.05 -5.81
N ILE A 135 -13.91 -16.12 -5.07
CA ILE A 135 -13.37 -16.04 -3.71
C ILE A 135 -12.11 -15.17 -3.70
N GLU A 136 -11.31 -15.25 -4.76
CA GLU A 136 -10.09 -14.47 -4.92
C GLU A 136 -10.31 -12.95 -5.00
N VAL A 137 -11.28 -12.51 -5.80
CA VAL A 137 -11.61 -11.09 -5.92
C VAL A 137 -12.20 -10.57 -4.61
N ILE A 138 -13.10 -11.33 -3.98
CA ILE A 138 -13.68 -10.98 -2.68
C ILE A 138 -12.57 -10.88 -1.62
N ARG A 139 -11.67 -11.86 -1.57
CA ARG A 139 -10.50 -11.91 -0.67
C ARG A 139 -9.58 -10.71 -0.90
N PHE A 140 -9.30 -10.38 -2.16
CA PHE A 140 -8.51 -9.20 -2.53
C PHE A 140 -9.12 -7.93 -1.92
N TYR A 141 -10.37 -7.62 -2.22
CA TYR A 141 -11.01 -6.40 -1.71
C TYR A 141 -11.18 -6.40 -0.18
N THR A 142 -11.48 -7.55 0.42
CA THR A 142 -11.60 -7.69 1.88
C THR A 142 -10.27 -7.39 2.57
N SER A 143 -9.17 -7.95 2.07
CA SER A 143 -7.85 -7.73 2.65
C SER A 143 -7.45 -6.26 2.59
N HIS A 144 -7.63 -5.62 1.43
CA HIS A 144 -7.31 -4.20 1.25
C HIS A 144 -8.22 -3.27 2.05
N PHE A 145 -9.49 -3.64 2.20
CA PHE A 145 -10.41 -2.95 3.09
C PHE A 145 -9.91 -3.00 4.54
N LEU A 146 -9.45 -4.14 5.02
CA LEU A 146 -8.91 -4.26 6.39
C LEU A 146 -7.59 -3.48 6.56
N ILE A 147 -6.72 -3.47 5.55
CA ILE A 147 -5.50 -2.64 5.54
C ILE A 147 -5.84 -1.15 5.69
N PHE A 148 -6.92 -0.67 5.08
CA PHE A 148 -7.44 0.69 5.27
C PHE A 148 -8.14 0.87 6.62
N LEU A 149 -9.05 -0.04 6.97
CA LEU A 149 -10.00 0.15 8.06
C LEU A 149 -9.28 0.20 9.42
N VAL A 150 -8.27 -0.64 9.61
CA VAL A 150 -7.47 -0.67 10.85
C VAL A 150 -6.90 0.72 11.18
N PRO A 151 -6.03 1.33 10.34
CA PRO A 151 -5.47 2.65 10.61
C PRO A 151 -6.51 3.77 10.58
N PHE A 152 -7.54 3.67 9.74
CA PHE A 152 -8.64 4.64 9.72
C PHE A 152 -9.35 4.70 11.09
N LEU A 153 -9.71 3.54 11.66
CA LEU A 153 -10.34 3.48 12.97
C LEU A 153 -9.39 3.89 14.10
N MET A 154 -8.09 3.59 13.98
CA MET A 154 -7.08 4.08 14.93
C MET A 154 -7.07 5.61 14.99
N MET A 155 -7.13 6.27 13.83
CA MET A 155 -7.20 7.73 13.72
C MET A 155 -8.51 8.26 14.27
N GLN A 156 -9.65 7.69 13.85
CA GLN A 156 -10.98 8.12 14.27
C GLN A 156 -11.17 8.08 15.79
N TYR A 157 -10.68 7.03 16.44
CA TYR A 157 -10.79 6.85 17.89
C TYR A 157 -9.54 7.32 18.66
N LYS A 158 -8.66 8.09 18.01
CA LYS A 158 -7.49 8.74 18.60
C LYS A 158 -6.52 7.79 19.32
N PHE A 159 -6.39 6.55 18.82
CA PHE A 159 -5.35 5.62 19.27
C PHE A 159 -3.95 6.04 18.81
N HIS A 160 -3.90 6.89 17.78
CA HIS A 160 -2.69 7.58 17.33
C HIS A 160 -3.07 8.89 16.64
N THR A 161 -2.16 9.86 16.63
CA THR A 161 -2.29 11.09 15.88
C THR A 161 -1.07 11.30 15.00
N VAL A 162 -1.33 11.43 13.69
CA VAL A 162 -0.29 11.79 12.74
C VAL A 162 0.21 13.21 12.97
N SER A 163 1.39 13.53 12.43
CA SER A 163 1.95 14.87 12.57
C SER A 163 2.72 15.27 11.32
N ILE A 164 2.44 16.48 10.84
CA ILE A 164 3.16 17.09 9.71
C ILE A 164 4.69 17.13 9.93
N LYS A 165 5.15 17.27 11.18
CA LYS A 165 6.59 17.26 11.52
C LYS A 165 7.29 15.94 11.19
N ARG A 166 6.53 14.86 11.03
CA ARG A 166 7.04 13.52 10.70
C ARG A 166 6.62 13.06 9.31
N ALA A 167 5.88 13.89 8.56
CA ALA A 167 5.37 13.55 7.23
C ALA A 167 6.48 13.16 6.24
N TYR A 168 7.62 13.86 6.25
CA TYR A 168 8.76 13.55 5.39
C TYR A 168 9.35 12.13 5.60
N ARG A 169 9.03 11.49 6.74
CA ARG A 169 9.47 10.11 7.03
C ARG A 169 8.63 9.07 6.31
N ALA A 170 7.42 9.41 5.86
CA ALA A 170 6.55 8.49 5.14
C ALA A 170 7.15 7.98 3.82
N PRO A 171 7.68 8.82 2.91
CA PRO A 171 8.34 8.34 1.69
C PRO A 171 9.61 7.52 2.00
N LEU A 172 10.38 7.88 3.04
CA LEU A 172 11.53 7.09 3.49
C LEU A 172 11.11 5.68 3.96
N MET A 173 10.01 5.59 4.71
CA MET A 173 9.47 4.30 5.15
C MET A 173 8.92 3.48 3.98
N LEU A 174 8.34 4.12 2.97
CA LEU A 174 7.94 3.43 1.74
C LEU A 174 9.16 2.84 1.02
N ILE A 175 10.25 3.60 0.87
CA ILE A 175 11.50 3.10 0.28
C ILE A 175 12.04 1.91 1.10
N LEU A 176 12.05 2.02 2.44
CA LEU A 176 12.45 0.91 3.30
C LEU A 176 11.61 -0.36 3.06
N VAL A 177 10.31 -0.21 2.86
CA VAL A 177 9.41 -1.34 2.55
C VAL A 177 9.73 -1.93 1.18
N LEU A 178 10.02 -1.11 0.18
CA LEU A 178 10.46 -1.59 -1.14
C LEU A 178 11.80 -2.34 -1.02
N VAL A 179 12.72 -1.90 -0.16
CA VAL A 179 13.96 -2.64 0.15
C VAL A 179 13.65 -3.98 0.81
N ILE A 180 12.70 -4.05 1.76
CA ILE A 180 12.28 -5.32 2.39
C ILE A 180 11.71 -6.28 1.33
N ILE A 181 10.88 -5.78 0.42
CA ILE A 181 10.32 -6.59 -0.68
C ILE A 181 11.45 -7.07 -1.60
N TYR A 182 12.40 -6.21 -1.95
CA TYR A 182 13.55 -6.60 -2.76
C TYR A 182 14.41 -7.68 -2.09
N ILE A 183 14.71 -7.54 -0.80
CA ILE A 183 15.42 -8.56 -0.03
C ILE A 183 14.63 -9.88 -0.02
N ASN A 184 13.31 -9.81 0.13
CA ASN A 184 12.45 -11.00 0.02
C ASN A 184 12.62 -11.68 -1.35
N GLU A 185 12.61 -10.92 -2.46
CA GLU A 185 12.84 -11.49 -3.80
C GLU A 185 14.23 -12.15 -3.94
N LEU A 186 15.27 -11.54 -3.37
CA LEU A 186 16.60 -12.13 -3.36
C LEU A 186 16.63 -13.46 -2.60
N VAL A 187 16.00 -13.51 -1.42
CA VAL A 187 15.97 -14.71 -0.58
C VAL A 187 15.22 -15.84 -1.27
N ILE A 188 14.01 -15.59 -1.79
CA ILE A 188 13.23 -16.66 -2.45
C ILE A 188 13.92 -17.15 -3.73
N THR A 189 14.62 -16.27 -4.45
CA THR A 189 15.41 -16.65 -5.63
C THR A 189 16.63 -17.48 -5.22
N ALA A 190 17.31 -17.11 -4.12
CA ALA A 190 18.44 -17.87 -3.58
C ALA A 190 18.03 -19.27 -3.11
N LEU A 191 16.80 -19.43 -2.60
CA LEU A 191 16.20 -20.72 -2.24
C LEU A 191 15.76 -21.57 -3.44
N GLY A 192 15.87 -21.04 -4.66
CA GLY A 192 15.48 -21.73 -5.90
C GLY A 192 13.96 -21.73 -6.16
N TRP A 193 13.19 -20.93 -5.42
CA TRP A 193 11.73 -20.85 -5.59
C TRP A 193 11.30 -19.96 -6.75
N VAL A 194 12.23 -19.13 -7.25
CA VAL A 194 12.07 -18.28 -8.43
C VAL A 194 13.32 -18.46 -9.29
N PRO A 195 13.19 -18.67 -10.62
CA PRO A 195 14.34 -18.78 -11.50
C PRO A 195 15.16 -17.48 -11.54
N ARG A 196 16.48 -17.60 -11.54
CA ARG A 196 17.40 -16.44 -11.43
C ARG A 196 17.31 -15.52 -12.64
N GLU A 197 17.04 -16.06 -13.81
CA GLU A 197 16.85 -15.34 -15.07
C GLU A 197 15.58 -14.47 -15.06
N GLN A 198 14.63 -14.76 -14.17
CA GLN A 198 13.42 -13.95 -13.98
C GLN A 198 13.65 -12.82 -12.97
N LEU A 199 14.68 -12.92 -12.11
CA LEU A 199 15.06 -11.86 -11.19
C LEU A 199 15.48 -10.63 -12.00
N TYR A 200 14.91 -9.47 -11.67
CA TYR A 200 15.08 -8.18 -12.38
C TYR A 200 14.27 -7.98 -13.66
N SER A 201 13.52 -8.97 -14.14
CA SER A 201 12.64 -8.76 -15.28
C SER A 201 11.29 -8.14 -14.84
N PRO A 202 10.86 -7.02 -15.44
CA PRO A 202 9.56 -6.40 -15.13
C PRO A 202 8.34 -7.26 -15.50
N ASP A 203 8.51 -8.23 -16.41
CA ASP A 203 7.43 -9.02 -17.00
C ASP A 203 7.01 -10.23 -16.16
N TYR A 204 7.92 -10.70 -15.30
CA TYR A 204 7.66 -11.82 -14.40
C TYR A 204 7.24 -11.33 -13.01
N ARG A 205 7.88 -11.85 -11.96
CA ARG A 205 7.57 -11.52 -10.58
C ARG A 205 8.17 -10.15 -10.22
N ASN A 206 7.39 -9.11 -10.48
CA ASN A 206 7.78 -7.72 -10.25
C ASN A 206 6.88 -7.04 -9.20
N PRO A 207 7.00 -7.44 -7.93
CA PRO A 207 6.12 -6.95 -6.88
C PRO A 207 6.32 -5.46 -6.63
N SER A 208 5.23 -4.69 -6.60
CA SER A 208 5.27 -3.25 -6.35
C SER A 208 6.24 -2.48 -7.27
N PHE A 209 6.45 -2.99 -8.49
CA PHE A 209 7.29 -2.37 -9.53
C PHE A 209 8.76 -2.18 -9.14
N ILE A 210 9.30 -2.96 -8.20
CA ILE A 210 10.69 -2.79 -7.75
C ILE A 210 11.72 -2.96 -8.88
N PHE A 211 11.38 -3.70 -9.95
CA PHE A 211 12.23 -3.95 -11.11
C PHE A 211 11.81 -3.17 -12.37
N GLY A 212 10.89 -2.22 -12.26
CA GLY A 212 10.40 -1.44 -13.40
C GLY A 212 8.89 -1.56 -13.59
N VAL A 213 8.37 -1.06 -14.70
CA VAL A 213 6.95 -1.19 -15.05
C VAL A 213 6.80 -2.15 -16.22
N ARG A 214 5.82 -3.06 -16.11
CA ARG A 214 5.49 -4.01 -17.17
C ARG A 214 4.91 -3.28 -18.38
N GLY A 215 5.15 -3.81 -19.59
CA GLY A 215 4.75 -3.16 -20.84
C GLY A 215 3.25 -2.86 -20.98
N ASP A 216 2.38 -3.66 -20.38
CA ASP A 216 0.91 -3.42 -20.38
C ASP A 216 0.46 -2.28 -19.45
N LEU A 217 1.36 -1.76 -18.62
CA LEU A 217 1.12 -0.67 -17.67
C LEU A 217 1.83 0.62 -18.12
N THR A 218 2.05 0.82 -19.42
CA THR A 218 2.75 1.98 -20.00
C THR A 218 2.26 3.33 -19.48
N GLY A 219 0.94 3.52 -19.32
CA GLY A 219 0.39 4.76 -18.77
C GLY A 219 0.83 5.03 -17.32
N LEU A 220 0.80 4.01 -16.47
CA LEU A 220 1.32 4.09 -15.09
C LEU A 220 2.84 4.27 -15.10
N GLY A 221 3.54 3.60 -16.02
CA GLY A 221 4.98 3.71 -16.23
C GLY A 221 5.42 5.10 -16.66
N ALA A 222 4.63 5.81 -17.47
CA ALA A 222 4.89 7.19 -17.84
C ALA A 222 4.80 8.13 -16.62
N ILE A 223 3.79 7.94 -15.75
CA ILE A 223 3.61 8.75 -14.54
C ILE A 223 4.72 8.46 -13.54
N LEU A 224 4.90 7.20 -13.12
CA LEU A 224 5.99 6.82 -12.23
C LEU A 224 7.35 7.21 -12.81
N GLY A 225 7.43 7.23 -14.13
CA GLY A 225 8.60 7.60 -14.87
C GLY A 225 8.83 9.10 -15.09
N ALA A 226 7.92 10.00 -14.72
CA ALA A 226 8.13 11.41 -15.00
C ALA A 226 9.39 11.98 -14.32
N PHE A 227 9.77 11.42 -13.16
CA PHE A 227 10.82 11.95 -12.29
C PHE A 227 12.01 11.01 -12.06
N VAL A 228 12.14 9.94 -12.83
CA VAL A 228 13.27 9.01 -12.66
C VAL A 228 14.41 9.45 -13.57
N PRO A 229 15.60 9.74 -13.02
CA PRO A 229 16.79 9.99 -13.80
C PRO A 229 17.11 8.85 -14.77
N MET A 230 17.60 9.19 -15.96
CA MET A 230 17.93 8.22 -17.01
C MET A 230 18.94 7.16 -16.52
N PHE A 231 19.94 7.55 -15.73
CA PHE A 231 20.96 6.61 -15.21
C PHE A 231 20.38 5.52 -14.28
N LEU A 232 19.19 5.73 -13.70
CA LEU A 232 18.48 4.71 -12.91
C LEU A 232 17.59 3.80 -13.76
N ARG A 233 17.59 3.99 -15.08
CA ARG A 233 16.86 3.18 -16.08
C ARG A 233 17.77 2.53 -17.12
N VAL A 234 19.07 2.60 -16.92
CA VAL A 234 20.04 2.07 -17.85
C VAL A 234 20.97 1.14 -17.10
N HIS A 235 21.26 0.00 -17.73
CA HIS A 235 22.21 -0.95 -17.19
C HIS A 235 23.61 -0.34 -17.31
N PRO A 236 24.40 -0.26 -16.22
CA PRO A 236 25.64 0.51 -16.20
C PRO A 236 26.72 -0.05 -17.13
N VAL A 237 26.60 -1.32 -17.55
CA VAL A 237 27.60 -1.99 -18.40
C VAL A 237 27.12 -2.15 -19.84
N THR A 238 25.85 -2.51 -20.05
CA THR A 238 25.32 -2.85 -21.39
C THR A 238 24.62 -1.68 -22.07
N GLY A 239 24.23 -0.64 -21.32
CA GLY A 239 23.47 0.49 -21.87
C GLY A 239 22.00 0.16 -22.16
N GLU A 240 21.55 -1.07 -21.89
CA GLU A 240 20.18 -1.52 -22.12
C GLU A 240 19.21 -0.96 -21.07
N LEU A 241 17.91 -0.99 -21.39
CA LEU A 241 16.86 -0.58 -20.46
C LEU A 241 16.89 -1.49 -19.21
N PHE A 242 17.17 -0.91 -18.05
CA PHE A 242 17.26 -1.63 -16.78
C PHE A 242 16.91 -0.70 -15.62
N TYR A 243 15.91 -1.07 -14.84
CA TYR A 243 15.52 -0.29 -13.67
C TYR A 243 16.29 -0.73 -12.44
N TRP A 244 17.04 0.20 -11.84
CA TRP A 244 17.81 -0.09 -10.63
C TRP A 244 16.88 -0.48 -9.47
N PRO A 245 16.98 -1.70 -8.93
CA PRO A 245 16.03 -2.22 -7.96
C PRO A 245 15.80 -1.25 -6.80
N VAL A 246 14.53 -0.88 -6.58
CA VAL A 246 14.10 0.10 -5.57
C VAL A 246 14.56 1.54 -5.82
N LEU A 247 15.82 1.76 -6.19
CA LEU A 247 16.42 3.08 -6.36
C LEU A 247 15.71 3.91 -7.43
N TRP A 248 15.28 3.28 -8.52
CA TRP A 248 14.54 3.96 -9.58
C TRP A 248 13.22 4.57 -9.09
N LEU A 249 12.61 4.01 -8.03
CA LEU A 249 11.40 4.53 -7.39
C LEU A 249 11.68 5.56 -6.29
N ALA A 250 12.93 5.79 -5.89
CA ALA A 250 13.23 6.66 -4.75
C ALA A 250 12.72 8.09 -4.97
N ILE A 251 13.08 8.73 -6.08
CA ILE A 251 12.64 10.10 -6.39
C ILE A 251 11.11 10.16 -6.58
N PRO A 252 10.48 9.30 -7.40
CA PRO A 252 9.02 9.24 -7.49
C PRO A 252 8.33 9.05 -6.13
N ALA A 253 8.86 8.17 -5.27
CA ALA A 253 8.30 7.95 -3.94
C ALA A 253 8.39 9.20 -3.06
N PHE A 254 9.48 9.96 -3.14
CA PHE A 254 9.58 11.24 -2.43
C PHE A 254 8.59 12.27 -2.95
N ILE A 255 8.41 12.39 -4.27
CA ILE A 255 7.51 13.38 -4.85
C ILE A 255 6.05 12.99 -4.58
N TYR A 256 5.61 11.87 -5.13
CA TYR A 256 4.22 11.42 -5.03
C TYR A 256 3.85 11.04 -3.60
N GLY A 257 4.75 10.36 -2.88
CA GLY A 257 4.52 10.00 -1.48
C GLY A 257 4.44 11.21 -0.55
N SER A 258 5.26 12.25 -0.76
CA SER A 258 5.13 13.49 0.03
C SER A 258 3.85 14.24 -0.30
N LEU A 259 3.49 14.36 -1.58
CA LEU A 259 2.23 14.99 -2.00
C LEU A 259 1.04 14.29 -1.34
N PHE A 260 0.98 12.97 -1.44
CA PHE A 260 -0.09 12.18 -0.81
C PHE A 260 -0.10 12.32 0.71
N THR A 261 1.07 12.30 1.35
CA THR A 261 1.19 12.49 2.79
C THR A 261 0.68 13.86 3.22
N ILE A 262 1.02 14.93 2.48
CA ILE A 262 0.53 16.28 2.76
C ILE A 262 -0.99 16.34 2.65
N ILE A 263 -1.59 15.72 1.61
CA ILE A 263 -3.05 15.63 1.47
C ILE A 263 -3.67 14.97 2.72
N LEU A 264 -3.12 13.83 3.16
CA LEU A 264 -3.59 13.18 4.39
C LEU A 264 -3.39 14.05 5.65
N MET A 265 -2.27 14.77 5.77
CA MET A 265 -2.04 15.70 6.88
C MET A 265 -3.05 16.84 6.88
N VAL A 266 -3.45 17.35 5.72
CA VAL A 266 -4.49 18.40 5.63
C VAL A 266 -5.84 17.88 6.11
N VAL A 267 -6.21 16.65 5.74
CA VAL A 267 -7.48 16.02 6.14
C VAL A 267 -7.50 15.67 7.62
N TYR A 268 -6.42 15.09 8.16
CA TYR A 268 -6.40 14.52 9.52
C TYR A 268 -5.70 15.37 10.58
N ASP A 269 -4.80 16.28 10.18
CA ASP A 269 -4.02 17.17 11.06
C ASP A 269 -4.07 18.63 10.56
N GLY A 270 -5.19 19.04 9.98
CA GLY A 270 -5.30 20.30 9.21
C GLY A 270 -4.91 21.56 9.98
N LYS A 271 -5.28 21.68 11.26
CA LYS A 271 -4.90 22.84 12.10
C LYS A 271 -3.39 22.96 12.27
N ASN A 272 -2.72 21.88 12.65
CA ASN A 272 -1.27 21.89 12.86
C ASN A 272 -0.50 21.98 11.54
N THR A 273 -1.04 21.40 10.47
CA THR A 273 -0.49 21.50 9.11
C THR A 273 -0.51 22.94 8.63
N LYS A 274 -1.64 23.66 8.80
CA LYS A 274 -1.74 25.09 8.49
C LYS A 274 -0.73 25.91 9.28
N LEU A 275 -0.67 25.71 10.61
CA LEU A 275 0.30 26.41 11.47
C LEU A 275 1.75 26.13 11.09
N TYR A 276 2.06 24.89 10.68
CA TYR A 276 3.40 24.50 10.25
C TYR A 276 3.81 25.25 8.98
N PHE A 277 2.95 25.28 7.96
CA PHE A 277 3.23 26.02 6.73
C PHE A 277 3.26 27.53 6.96
N GLN A 278 2.38 28.09 7.80
CA GLN A 278 2.45 29.50 8.19
C GLN A 278 3.78 29.88 8.83
N ARG A 279 4.39 28.97 9.61
CA ARG A 279 5.71 29.18 10.21
C ARG A 279 6.85 29.09 9.19
N ILE A 280 6.78 28.14 8.26
CA ILE A 280 7.77 27.98 7.18
C ILE A 280 7.72 29.17 6.21
N PHE A 281 6.52 29.61 5.87
CA PHE A 281 6.27 30.69 4.90
C PHE A 281 6.14 32.07 5.54
N ARG A 282 6.53 32.28 6.81
CA ARG A 282 6.64 33.64 7.40
C ARG A 282 7.46 34.52 6.42
N MET A 283 6.95 35.52 5.70
CA MET A 283 5.85 36.47 5.93
C MET A 283 5.93 37.07 7.35
N HIS A 284 6.32 38.35 7.37
CA HIS A 284 6.90 39.15 8.47
C HIS A 284 6.28 39.00 9.88
N PRO A 285 7.08 39.15 10.97
CA PRO A 285 6.62 39.14 12.37
C PRO A 285 5.94 40.46 12.78
N LYS A 286 4.75 40.76 12.25
CA LYS A 286 3.92 41.86 12.76
C LYS A 286 2.52 41.48 13.24
N GLU A 287 2.05 40.25 13.00
CA GLU A 287 0.67 39.86 13.35
C GLU A 287 0.55 38.96 14.58
N GLN A 288 1.61 38.78 15.38
CA GLN A 288 1.56 37.91 16.57
C GLN A 288 0.90 38.53 17.80
N LYS A 289 0.23 39.68 17.71
CA LYS A 289 -0.36 40.38 18.88
C LYS A 289 -1.88 40.21 19.08
N ILE A 290 -2.57 39.37 18.31
CA ILE A 290 -4.05 39.30 18.37
C ILE A 290 -4.59 37.96 18.87
N ILE A 291 -3.75 37.00 19.26
CA ILE A 291 -4.26 35.73 19.81
C ILE A 291 -3.39 35.28 20.99
N GLU A 292 -3.57 35.96 22.12
CA GLU A 292 -3.45 35.36 23.46
C GLU A 292 -4.85 35.26 24.07
#